data_AF-A0A3E0P244-F1
#
_entry.id   AF-A0A3E0P244-F1
#
_cell.length_a   1.000
_cell.length_b   1.000
_cell.length_c   1.000
_cell.angle_alpha   90.00
_cell.angle_beta   90.00
_cell.angle_gamma   90.00
#
_symmetry.space_group_name_H-M   'P 1'
#
loop_
_entity.id
_entity.type
_entity.pdbx_description
1 polymer ?
#
loop_
_entity_poly.entity_id
_entity_poly.type
_entity_poly.pdbx_seq_one_letter_code
_entity_poly.pdbx_strand_id
1 'polypeptide(L)'
;MEDARRATYYRLAPQNRRLGLYAMAGLVALGAMSLWRSCVGPNPLPGVKIVVPALWTFALLGLLPLHWRLCVDERGVWRRRFLFWDLWSWDYFARGRLRYGPRDRSIMDPSRQWGRRVLSLANLAAADREQAWNQIADVWHPAEPPMPESLEFRYGEFLRRNPVRLDSEGIRVGKPGTHVRYTWQEVESLDLARLRHDRPDFQELTLRLPDRVVKVHRVPMFGFITENWKDVEADVLAPFLLEHVPGDRQRVRAVFDAPRTRHEYKWQMEAARERTNNAWSCLVGMGICIALGLALYEAIGSDGVFRFLALMCPFGIRFGAMYSQEKQLLSQLEAGGEPVDEFAASASE
;
A
#
# COMPACT_ATOMS: atom_id res chain seq x y z
N MET A 1 39.36 1.63 5.35
CA MET A 1 38.85 0.45 4.62
C MET A 1 37.50 0.84 4.04
N GLU A 2 37.52 1.52 2.90
CA GLU A 2 36.32 1.79 2.09
C GLU A 2 36.18 0.61 1.13
N ASP A 3 35.44 -0.43 1.54
CA ASP A 3 34.89 -1.35 0.56
C ASP A 3 33.84 -0.57 -0.23
N ALA A 4 34.29 -0.03 -1.36
CA ALA A 4 33.46 0.58 -2.39
C ALA A 4 32.23 -0.31 -2.61
N ARG A 5 31.05 0.13 -2.15
CA ARG A 5 29.80 -0.63 -2.26
C ARG A 5 29.51 -0.78 -3.75
N ARG A 6 29.85 -1.93 -4.31
CA ARG A 6 29.61 -2.26 -5.73
C ARG A 6 28.14 -2.01 -6.05
N ALA A 7 27.91 -1.22 -7.10
CA ALA A 7 26.56 -0.90 -7.57
C ALA A 7 25.76 -2.19 -7.84
N THR A 8 24.71 -2.42 -7.06
CA THR A 8 23.84 -3.59 -7.18
C THR A 8 22.55 -3.20 -7.88
N TYR A 9 22.22 -3.88 -8.98
CA TYR A 9 21.05 -3.57 -9.80
C TYR A 9 19.93 -4.59 -9.60
N TYR A 10 18.77 -4.10 -9.22
CA TYR A 10 17.55 -4.89 -9.07
C TYR A 10 16.53 -4.53 -10.17
N ARG A 11 15.73 -5.53 -10.56
CA ARG A 11 14.64 -5.38 -11.53
C ARG A 11 13.31 -5.73 -10.87
N LEU A 12 12.22 -5.35 -11.51
CA LEU A 12 10.89 -5.79 -11.05
C LEU A 12 10.79 -7.32 -11.03
N ALA A 13 9.96 -7.82 -10.11
CA ALA A 13 9.63 -9.23 -10.02
C ALA A 13 9.26 -9.79 -11.41
N PRO A 14 9.67 -11.02 -11.77
CA PRO A 14 9.38 -11.62 -13.07
C PRO A 14 7.88 -11.58 -13.44
N GLN A 15 7.00 -11.78 -12.46
CA GLN A 15 5.55 -11.74 -12.63
C GLN A 15 5.05 -10.37 -13.09
N ASN A 16 5.53 -9.28 -12.47
CA ASN A 16 5.18 -7.91 -12.85
C ASN A 16 5.68 -7.56 -14.27
N ARG A 17 6.85 -8.08 -14.66
CA ARG A 17 7.38 -7.91 -16.02
C ARG A 17 6.54 -8.67 -17.05
N ARG A 18 6.16 -9.92 -16.76
CA ARG A 18 5.25 -10.72 -17.59
C ARG A 18 3.89 -10.05 -17.75
N LEU A 19 3.34 -9.49 -16.67
CA LEU A 19 2.07 -8.76 -16.71
C LEU A 19 2.14 -7.55 -17.67
N GLY A 20 3.23 -6.80 -17.65
CA GLY A 20 3.47 -5.71 -18.62
C GLY A 20 3.50 -6.18 -20.07
N LEU A 21 4.19 -7.31 -20.33
CA LEU A 21 4.24 -7.93 -21.66
C LEU A 21 2.88 -8.45 -22.13
N TYR A 22 2.11 -9.10 -21.25
CA TYR A 22 0.76 -9.58 -21.57
C TYR A 22 -0.20 -8.43 -21.84
N ALA A 23 -0.14 -7.35 -21.05
CA ALA A 23 -0.93 -6.15 -21.30
C ALA A 23 -0.59 -5.51 -22.66
N MET A 24 0.71 -5.40 -22.97
CA MET A 24 1.17 -4.91 -24.27
C MET A 24 0.66 -5.77 -25.42
N ALA A 25 0.87 -7.09 -25.37
CA ALA A 25 0.44 -8.01 -26.42
C ALA A 25 -1.08 -7.98 -26.62
N GLY A 26 -1.85 -7.95 -25.52
CA GLY A 26 -3.31 -7.84 -25.56
C GLY A 26 -3.79 -6.55 -26.22
N LEU A 27 -3.22 -5.40 -25.86
CA LEU A 27 -3.58 -4.10 -26.47
C LEU A 27 -3.20 -4.02 -27.96
N VAL A 28 -2.07 -4.59 -28.35
CA VAL A 28 -1.67 -4.68 -29.77
C VAL A 28 -2.63 -5.56 -30.55
N ALA A 29 -2.95 -6.75 -30.04
CA ALA A 29 -3.88 -7.68 -30.67
C ALA A 29 -5.28 -7.06 -30.82
N LEU A 30 -5.78 -6.38 -29.78
CA LEU A 30 -7.06 -5.64 -29.84
C LEU A 30 -7.03 -4.56 -30.92
N GLY A 31 -5.98 -3.75 -30.99
CA GLY A 31 -5.84 -2.72 -32.03
C GLY A 31 -5.80 -3.33 -33.45
N ALA A 32 -5.09 -4.45 -33.62
CA ALA A 32 -5.03 -5.17 -34.90
C ALA A 32 -6.40 -5.76 -35.30
N MET A 33 -7.14 -6.34 -34.35
CA MET A 33 -8.50 -6.84 -34.58
C MET A 33 -9.47 -5.71 -34.94
N SER A 34 -9.39 -4.55 -34.27
CA SER A 34 -10.20 -3.38 -34.61
C SER A 34 -9.91 -2.86 -36.02
N LEU A 35 -8.63 -2.80 -36.40
CA LEU A 35 -8.21 -2.40 -37.74
C LEU A 35 -8.70 -3.40 -38.80
N TRP A 36 -8.47 -4.70 -38.59
CA TRP A 36 -8.95 -5.77 -39.46
C TRP A 36 -10.45 -5.68 -39.70
N ARG A 37 -11.24 -5.58 -38.62
CA ARG A 37 -12.70 -5.43 -38.70
C ARG A 37 -13.12 -4.20 -39.49
N SER A 38 -12.40 -3.08 -39.34
CA SER A 38 -12.71 -1.86 -40.09
C SER A 38 -12.31 -1.92 -41.56
N CYS A 39 -11.34 -2.76 -41.93
CA CYS A 39 -10.90 -2.94 -43.32
C CYS A 39 -11.74 -3.97 -44.08
N VAL A 40 -12.21 -5.03 -43.40
CA VAL A 40 -12.92 -6.16 -44.03
C VAL A 40 -14.44 -6.07 -43.85
N GLY A 41 -14.91 -5.37 -42.82
CA GLY A 41 -16.34 -5.24 -42.53
C GLY A 41 -17.08 -4.33 -43.53
N PRO A 42 -18.38 -4.58 -43.80
CA PRO A 42 -19.18 -3.75 -44.70
C PRO A 42 -19.37 -2.32 -44.18
N ASN A 43 -19.17 -2.10 -42.87
CA ASN A 43 -19.24 -0.81 -42.22
C ASN A 43 -17.95 -0.56 -41.42
N PRO A 44 -17.10 0.42 -41.81
CA PRO A 44 -15.90 0.75 -41.04
C PRO A 44 -16.29 1.25 -39.65
N LEU A 45 -15.50 0.88 -38.63
CA LEU A 45 -15.77 1.29 -37.26
C LEU A 45 -15.54 2.80 -37.12
N PRO A 46 -16.55 3.59 -36.73
CA PRO A 46 -16.36 5.02 -36.48
C PRO A 46 -15.30 5.20 -35.39
N GLY A 47 -14.32 6.06 -35.61
CA GLY A 47 -13.25 6.34 -34.65
C GLY A 47 -12.05 5.37 -34.67
N VAL A 48 -12.00 4.35 -35.55
CA VAL A 48 -10.86 3.40 -35.61
C VAL A 48 -9.50 4.10 -35.77
N LYS A 49 -9.47 5.23 -36.51
CA LYS A 49 -8.28 6.06 -36.73
C LYS A 49 -7.74 6.70 -35.45
N ILE A 50 -8.57 6.82 -34.41
CA ILE A 50 -8.19 7.32 -33.08
C ILE A 50 -7.95 6.14 -32.13
N VAL A 51 -8.77 5.09 -32.20
CA VAL A 51 -8.73 3.94 -31.28
C VAL A 51 -7.46 3.14 -31.43
N VAL A 52 -7.08 2.81 -32.66
CA VAL A 52 -5.90 1.96 -32.90
C VAL A 52 -4.61 2.65 -32.45
N PRO A 53 -4.32 3.92 -32.81
CA PRO A 53 -3.13 4.61 -32.30
C PRO A 53 -3.12 4.75 -30.77
N ALA A 54 -4.28 4.99 -30.15
CA ALA A 54 -4.37 5.07 -28.70
C ALA A 54 -4.04 3.73 -28.04
N LEU A 55 -4.65 2.61 -28.50
CA LEU A 55 -4.37 1.27 -27.98
C LEU A 55 -2.89 0.91 -28.11
N TRP A 56 -2.28 1.20 -29.26
CA TRP A 56 -0.86 0.96 -29.47
C TRP A 56 0.03 1.87 -28.62
N THR A 57 -0.35 3.14 -28.43
CA THR A 57 0.32 4.06 -27.51
C THR A 57 0.24 3.55 -26.07
N PHE A 58 -0.92 3.05 -25.63
CA PHE A 58 -1.08 2.43 -24.32
C PHE A 58 -0.30 1.11 -24.21
N ALA A 59 -0.19 0.34 -25.29
CA ALA A 59 0.62 -0.87 -25.33
C ALA A 59 2.10 -0.58 -25.04
N LEU A 60 2.63 0.55 -25.53
CA LEU A 60 3.99 0.98 -25.22
C LEU A 60 4.20 1.25 -23.72
N LEU A 61 3.15 1.59 -22.96
CA LEU A 61 3.25 1.70 -21.50
C LEU A 61 3.50 0.34 -20.83
N GLY A 62 3.18 -0.77 -21.49
CA GLY A 62 3.54 -2.12 -21.06
C GLY A 62 5.06 -2.36 -21.05
N LEU A 63 5.87 -1.49 -21.68
CA LEU A 63 7.33 -1.50 -21.58
C LEU A 63 7.84 -0.85 -20.27
N LEU A 64 7.02 -0.05 -19.57
CA LEU A 64 7.44 0.63 -18.34
C LEU A 64 8.00 -0.32 -17.27
N PRO A 65 7.37 -1.49 -16.99
CA PRO A 65 7.93 -2.48 -16.06
C PRO A 65 9.29 -3.04 -16.48
N LEU A 66 9.60 -3.08 -17.78
CA LEU A 66 10.87 -3.60 -18.31
C LEU A 66 12.02 -2.59 -18.16
N HIS A 67 11.70 -1.30 -18.24
CA HIS A 67 12.66 -0.21 -18.05
C HIS A 67 12.85 0.19 -16.58
N TRP A 68 11.95 -0.23 -15.69
CA TRP A 68 12.09 0.02 -14.27
C TRP A 68 13.31 -0.71 -13.70
N ARG A 69 14.16 0.02 -12.97
CA ARG A 69 15.34 -0.51 -12.29
C ARG A 69 15.52 0.19 -10.95
N LEU A 70 16.05 -0.55 -9.99
CA LEU A 70 16.61 0.00 -8.76
C LEU A 70 18.11 -0.26 -8.78
N CYS A 71 18.91 0.72 -8.38
CA CYS A 71 20.34 0.56 -8.19
C CYS A 71 20.68 1.07 -6.79
N VAL A 72 21.38 0.24 -6.01
CA VAL A 72 21.90 0.62 -4.70
C VAL A 72 23.41 0.73 -4.83
N ASP A 73 23.96 1.90 -4.56
CA ASP A 73 25.38 2.20 -4.71
C ASP A 73 25.91 3.04 -3.53
N GLU A 74 27.14 3.54 -3.63
CA GLU A 74 27.78 4.39 -2.61
C GLU A 74 27.11 5.75 -2.41
N ARG A 75 26.32 6.24 -3.38
CA ARG A 75 25.66 7.55 -3.28
C ARG A 75 24.28 7.43 -2.66
N GLY A 76 23.60 6.30 -2.88
CA GLY A 76 22.25 6.11 -2.40
C GLY A 76 21.51 4.98 -3.10
N VAL A 77 20.18 5.14 -3.10
CA VAL A 77 19.26 4.31 -3.86
C VAL A 77 18.75 5.07 -5.07
N TRP A 78 19.20 4.67 -6.25
CA TRP A 78 18.72 5.18 -7.51
C TRP A 78 17.52 4.38 -7.98
N ARG A 79 16.44 5.08 -8.31
CA ARG A 79 15.27 4.47 -8.93
C ARG A 79 15.08 5.03 -10.34
N ARG A 80 15.09 4.14 -11.33
CA ARG A 80 14.75 4.49 -12.71
C ARG A 80 13.25 4.38 -12.93
N ARG A 81 12.63 5.49 -13.35
CA ARG A 81 11.25 5.54 -13.84
C ARG A 81 11.29 5.98 -15.30
N PHE A 82 10.95 5.06 -16.21
CA PHE A 82 11.06 5.30 -17.65
C PHE A 82 12.49 5.70 -18.05
N LEU A 83 12.71 6.97 -18.41
CA LEU A 83 14.01 7.53 -18.80
C LEU A 83 14.68 8.34 -17.67
N PHE A 84 13.98 8.61 -16.57
CA PHE A 84 14.50 9.46 -15.50
C PHE A 84 15.03 8.63 -14.33
N TRP A 85 16.15 9.07 -13.79
CA TRP A 85 16.72 8.55 -12.55
C TRP A 85 16.36 9.47 -11.39
N ASP A 86 15.89 8.86 -10.30
CA ASP A 86 15.52 9.51 -9.06
C ASP A 86 16.45 9.00 -7.95
N LEU A 87 17.39 9.84 -7.50
CA LEU A 87 18.34 9.49 -6.44
C LEU A 87 17.71 9.72 -5.07
N TRP A 88 17.82 8.72 -4.20
CA TRP A 88 17.62 8.81 -2.76
C TRP A 88 19.01 8.71 -2.11
N SER A 89 19.65 9.86 -1.86
CA SER A 89 21.01 9.87 -1.32
C SER A 89 21.06 9.32 0.10
N TRP A 90 22.17 8.69 0.49
CA TRP A 90 22.39 8.20 1.87
C TRP A 90 22.28 9.30 2.92
N ASP A 91 22.63 10.53 2.57
CA ASP A 91 22.45 11.72 3.42
C ASP A 91 20.99 11.91 3.85
N TYR A 92 20.00 11.58 3.01
CA TYR A 92 18.59 11.63 3.42
C TYR A 92 18.26 10.59 4.50
N PHE A 93 18.85 9.40 4.41
CA PHE A 93 18.67 8.33 5.39
C PHE A 93 19.37 8.69 6.71
N ALA A 94 20.60 9.19 6.64
CA ALA A 94 21.42 9.54 7.80
C ALA A 94 20.82 10.70 8.62
N ARG A 95 20.16 11.67 7.98
CA ARG A 95 19.53 12.81 8.68
C ARG A 95 18.22 12.47 9.40
N GLY A 96 17.76 11.22 9.38
CA GLY A 96 16.50 10.83 10.03
C GLY A 96 15.25 11.47 9.42
N ARG A 97 15.34 12.08 8.24
CA ARG A 97 14.22 12.75 7.57
C ARG A 97 13.20 11.76 7.01
N LEU A 98 13.70 10.59 6.64
CA LEU A 98 12.91 9.55 6.02
C LEU A 98 12.05 8.83 7.04
N ARG A 99 10.84 8.50 6.63
CA ARG A 99 9.86 7.81 7.46
C ARG A 99 9.42 6.51 6.82
N TYR A 100 8.77 5.66 7.60
CA TYR A 100 8.14 4.48 7.05
C TYR A 100 7.02 4.86 6.07
N GLY A 101 7.02 4.21 4.91
CA GLY A 101 6.01 4.38 3.88
C GLY A 101 4.77 3.52 4.12
N PRO A 102 3.70 3.73 3.34
CA PRO A 102 2.39 3.09 3.53
C PRO A 102 2.32 1.62 3.11
N ARG A 103 3.42 1.05 2.62
CA ARG A 103 3.49 -0.33 2.13
C ARG A 103 4.60 -1.09 2.84
N ASP A 104 4.56 -2.41 2.72
CA ASP A 104 5.68 -3.26 3.11
C ASP A 104 6.98 -2.82 2.40
N ARG A 105 8.08 -2.83 3.17
CA ARG A 105 9.43 -2.37 2.78
C ARG A 105 9.38 -1.09 1.92
N SER A 106 8.69 -0.07 2.43
CA SER A 106 8.62 1.23 1.76
C SER A 106 9.03 2.36 2.70
N ILE A 107 9.63 3.39 2.11
CA ILE A 107 10.18 4.56 2.79
C ILE A 107 9.59 5.81 2.12
N MET A 108 9.33 6.84 2.91
CA MET A 108 8.73 8.08 2.45
C MET A 108 9.56 9.30 2.86
N ASP A 109 9.73 10.23 1.93
CA ASP A 109 10.25 11.58 2.16
C ASP A 109 9.12 12.59 1.91
N PRO A 110 8.55 13.22 2.96
CA PRO A 110 7.43 14.15 2.80
C PRO A 110 7.81 15.42 2.04
N SER A 111 9.09 15.78 2.00
CA SER A 111 9.55 17.01 1.35
C SER A 111 9.65 16.92 -0.18
N ARG A 112 9.76 15.71 -0.71
CA ARG A 112 9.86 15.50 -2.16
C ARG A 112 8.56 15.87 -2.85
N GLN A 113 8.62 16.09 -4.15
CA GLN A 113 7.43 16.23 -4.98
C GLN A 113 6.57 14.96 -4.88
N TRP A 114 5.25 15.14 -4.81
CA TRP A 114 4.26 14.08 -4.51
C TRP A 114 4.53 12.73 -5.22
N GLY A 115 4.78 12.74 -6.53
CA GLY A 115 5.01 11.51 -7.30
C GLY A 115 6.32 10.79 -6.92
N ARG A 116 7.28 11.48 -6.33
CA ARG A 116 8.61 10.97 -5.94
C ARG A 116 8.76 10.73 -4.44
N ARG A 117 7.72 11.00 -3.63
CA ARG A 117 7.78 10.91 -2.16
C ARG A 117 7.99 9.52 -1.59
N VAL A 118 7.62 8.46 -2.30
CA VAL A 118 7.66 7.09 -1.77
C VAL A 118 8.65 6.24 -2.55
N LEU A 119 9.59 5.61 -1.87
CA LEU A 119 10.43 4.52 -2.35
C LEU A 119 9.82 3.20 -1.89
N SER A 120 9.30 2.40 -2.82
CA SER A 120 8.62 1.14 -2.52
C SER A 120 9.42 -0.01 -3.09
N LEU A 121 9.82 -0.96 -2.25
CA LEU A 121 10.52 -2.19 -2.68
C LEU A 121 9.55 -3.36 -2.94
N ALA A 122 8.27 -3.21 -2.60
CA ALA A 122 7.24 -4.24 -2.77
C ALA A 122 7.10 -4.85 -4.18
N ASN A 123 7.60 -4.18 -5.23
CA ASN A 123 7.52 -4.69 -6.61
C ASN A 123 8.75 -5.49 -7.07
N LEU A 124 9.79 -5.60 -6.23
CA LEU A 124 10.96 -6.46 -6.45
C LEU A 124 10.60 -7.94 -6.20
N ALA A 125 11.42 -8.86 -6.70
CA ALA A 125 11.33 -10.26 -6.27
C ALA A 125 11.65 -10.37 -4.77
N ALA A 126 11.11 -11.37 -4.07
CA ALA A 126 11.26 -11.47 -2.61
C ALA A 126 12.73 -11.45 -2.15
N ALA A 127 13.60 -12.23 -2.79
CA ALA A 127 15.04 -12.26 -2.48
C ALA A 127 15.71 -10.90 -2.73
N ASP A 128 15.52 -10.31 -3.91
CA ASP A 128 16.02 -8.98 -4.28
C ASP A 128 15.52 -7.89 -3.33
N ARG A 129 14.26 -8.00 -2.88
CA ARG A 129 13.63 -7.06 -1.96
C ARG A 129 14.30 -7.09 -0.59
N GLU A 130 14.50 -8.27 -0.02
CA GLU A 130 15.17 -8.41 1.27
C GLU A 130 16.64 -7.97 1.18
N GLN A 131 17.35 -8.33 0.10
CA GLN A 131 18.72 -7.89 -0.11
C GLN A 131 18.82 -6.36 -0.20
N ALA A 132 17.97 -5.72 -1.01
CA ALA A 132 17.94 -4.27 -1.14
C ALA A 132 17.53 -3.59 0.18
N TRP A 133 16.58 -4.18 0.92
CA TRP A 133 16.16 -3.65 2.21
C TRP A 133 17.29 -3.70 3.24
N ASN A 134 17.99 -4.83 3.36
CA ASN A 134 19.08 -4.98 4.33
C ASN A 134 20.18 -3.93 4.07
N GLN A 135 20.56 -3.70 2.81
CA GLN A 135 21.52 -2.64 2.45
C GLN A 135 21.07 -1.24 2.87
N ILE A 136 19.76 -0.97 2.87
CA ILE A 136 19.19 0.29 3.32
C ILE A 136 19.14 0.34 4.85
N ALA A 137 18.71 -0.73 5.49
CA ALA A 137 18.58 -0.85 6.94
C ALA A 137 19.94 -0.73 7.65
N ASP A 138 21.04 -1.11 6.99
CA ASP A 138 22.42 -0.91 7.50
C ASP A 138 22.79 0.57 7.70
N VAL A 139 22.10 1.50 7.04
CA VAL A 139 22.39 2.94 7.07
C VAL A 139 21.24 3.74 7.68
N TRP A 140 20.01 3.23 7.53
CA TRP A 140 18.81 3.94 7.91
C TRP A 140 18.21 3.42 9.20
N HIS A 141 18.31 4.26 10.22
CA HIS A 141 17.54 4.14 11.44
C HIS A 141 16.60 5.34 11.49
N PRO A 142 15.27 5.15 11.41
CA PRO A 142 14.34 6.25 11.56
C PRO A 142 14.53 6.87 12.94
N ALA A 143 14.60 8.19 12.99
CA ALA A 143 14.69 8.89 14.26
C ALA A 143 13.40 8.64 15.05
N GLU A 144 13.55 8.15 16.29
CA GLU A 144 12.41 8.03 17.19
C GLU A 144 11.91 9.44 17.52
N PRO A 145 10.65 9.78 17.19
CA PRO A 145 10.12 11.08 17.54
C PRO A 145 10.07 11.20 19.07
N PRO A 146 10.38 12.39 19.64
CA PRO A 146 10.30 12.57 21.09
C PRO A 146 8.86 12.33 21.54
N MET A 147 8.68 11.55 22.62
CA MET A 147 7.37 11.28 23.18
C MET A 147 6.75 12.58 23.70
N PRO A 148 5.63 13.06 23.13
CA PRO A 148 5.01 14.30 23.57
C PRO A 148 4.22 14.06 24.86
N GLU A 149 4.04 15.11 25.68
CA GLU A 149 3.21 15.03 26.90
C GLU A 149 1.70 14.94 26.59
N SER A 150 1.30 15.45 25.42
CA SER A 150 -0.08 15.36 24.94
C SER A 150 -0.14 15.29 23.42
N LEU A 151 -1.18 14.65 22.91
CA LEU A 151 -1.46 14.51 21.48
C LEU A 151 -2.87 14.99 21.18
N GLU A 152 -3.01 15.76 20.12
CA GLU A 152 -4.32 16.14 19.58
C GLU A 152 -4.43 15.68 18.13
N PHE A 153 -5.51 14.97 17.81
CA PHE A 153 -5.78 14.53 16.46
C PHE A 153 -7.28 14.52 16.16
N ARG A 154 -7.61 14.46 14.88
CA ARG A 154 -9.01 14.43 14.42
C ARG A 154 -9.25 13.18 13.60
N TYR A 155 -10.24 12.36 13.94
CA TYR A 155 -10.56 11.12 13.23
C TYR A 155 -11.99 11.09 12.69
N GLY A 156 -12.21 10.35 11.60
CA GLY A 156 -13.52 10.15 10.98
C GLY A 156 -13.55 10.54 9.50
N GLU A 157 -14.74 10.48 8.91
CA GLU A 157 -14.95 10.90 7.51
C GLU A 157 -14.68 12.40 7.33
N PHE A 158 -14.27 12.81 6.13
CA PHE A 158 -13.71 14.13 5.84
C PHE A 158 -14.50 15.31 6.44
N LEU A 159 -15.84 15.24 6.42
CA LEU A 159 -16.75 16.28 6.94
C LEU A 159 -17.17 16.10 8.40
N ARG A 160 -16.92 14.94 9.01
CA ARG A 160 -17.39 14.56 10.36
C ARG A 160 -16.22 14.08 11.22
N ARG A 161 -15.15 14.89 11.27
CA ARG A 161 -14.01 14.56 12.12
C ARG A 161 -14.27 14.92 13.58
N ASN A 162 -14.14 13.94 14.46
CA ASN A 162 -14.20 14.11 15.90
C ASN A 162 -12.78 14.39 16.42
N PRO A 163 -12.57 15.51 17.15
CA PRO A 163 -11.29 15.75 17.80
C PRO A 163 -11.12 14.80 18.99
N VAL A 164 -9.88 14.37 19.17
CA VAL A 164 -9.40 13.52 20.25
C VAL A 164 -8.17 14.18 20.82
N ARG A 165 -8.15 14.33 22.14
CA ARG A 165 -6.97 14.72 22.90
C ARG A 165 -6.56 13.58 23.81
N LEU A 166 -5.28 13.25 23.80
CA LEU A 166 -4.64 12.27 24.65
C LEU A 166 -3.62 13.00 25.51
N ASP A 167 -3.59 12.73 26.80
CA ASP A 167 -2.61 13.24 27.74
C ASP A 167 -2.43 12.24 28.89
N SER A 168 -1.52 12.53 29.83
CA SER A 168 -1.25 11.64 30.96
C SER A 168 -2.49 11.36 31.84
N GLU A 169 -3.49 12.25 31.85
CA GLU A 169 -4.74 12.06 32.59
C GLU A 169 -5.70 11.09 31.90
N GLY A 170 -5.66 11.00 30.57
CA GLY A 170 -6.54 10.12 29.82
C GLY A 170 -6.85 10.57 28.40
N ILE A 171 -8.09 10.31 27.98
CA ILE A 171 -8.59 10.48 26.63
C ILE A 171 -9.80 11.41 26.67
N ARG A 172 -9.81 12.44 25.82
CA ARG A 172 -10.97 13.34 25.64
C ARG A 172 -11.45 13.23 24.20
N VAL A 173 -12.68 12.75 24.00
CA VAL A 173 -13.27 12.55 22.67
C VAL A 173 -14.50 13.42 22.49
N GLY A 174 -14.53 14.23 21.43
CA GLY A 174 -15.70 15.03 21.06
C GLY A 174 -15.41 16.52 20.96
N LYS A 175 -16.39 17.29 20.49
CA LYS A 175 -16.23 18.73 20.23
C LYS A 175 -16.04 19.51 21.53
N PRO A 176 -15.44 20.72 21.47
CA PRO A 176 -15.41 21.63 22.61
C PRO A 176 -16.82 21.79 23.21
N GLY A 177 -16.95 21.53 24.52
CA GLY A 177 -18.22 21.60 25.25
C GLY A 177 -19.04 20.31 25.30
N THR A 178 -18.72 19.29 24.49
CA THR A 178 -19.36 17.96 24.51
C THR A 178 -18.36 16.81 24.57
N HIS A 179 -17.14 17.09 25.05
CA HIS A 179 -16.11 16.07 25.21
C HIS A 179 -16.50 15.07 26.30
N VAL A 180 -16.43 13.78 25.97
CA VAL A 180 -16.46 12.71 26.95
C VAL A 180 -15.02 12.43 27.37
N ARG A 181 -14.79 12.28 28.68
CA ARG A 181 -13.48 11.97 29.24
C ARG A 181 -13.45 10.50 29.64
N TYR A 182 -12.33 9.86 29.34
CA TYR A 182 -12.03 8.50 29.75
C TYR A 182 -10.65 8.48 30.40
N THR A 183 -10.51 7.74 31.49
CA THR A 183 -9.22 7.38 32.06
C THR A 183 -8.58 6.26 31.24
N TRP A 184 -7.26 6.10 31.35
CA TRP A 184 -6.57 4.97 30.70
C TRP A 184 -7.07 3.60 31.17
N GLN A 185 -7.59 3.52 32.41
CA GLN A 185 -8.19 2.33 32.98
C GLN A 185 -9.59 2.00 32.45
N GLU A 186 -10.23 2.91 31.72
CA GLU A 186 -11.52 2.66 31.05
C GLU A 186 -11.35 2.17 29.60
N VAL A 187 -10.13 2.16 29.07
CA VAL A 187 -9.85 1.64 27.72
C VAL A 187 -10.12 0.15 27.68
N GLU A 188 -11.12 -0.31 26.93
CA GLU A 188 -11.47 -1.73 26.87
C GLU A 188 -10.43 -2.54 26.08
N SER A 189 -9.93 -1.98 24.98
CA SER A 189 -8.86 -2.60 24.18
C SER A 189 -8.21 -1.61 23.21
N LEU A 190 -6.94 -1.87 22.91
CA LEU A 190 -6.17 -1.23 21.85
C LEU A 190 -5.73 -2.30 20.83
N ASP A 191 -6.36 -2.32 19.66
CA ASP A 191 -5.98 -3.19 18.54
C ASP A 191 -5.12 -2.40 17.54
N LEU A 192 -3.87 -2.83 17.34
CA LEU A 192 -2.90 -2.22 16.44
C LEU A 192 -2.49 -3.21 15.34
N ALA A 193 -2.84 -2.92 14.09
CA ALA A 193 -2.33 -3.64 12.93
C ALA A 193 -1.18 -2.86 12.30
N ARG A 194 0.04 -3.35 12.48
CA ARG A 194 1.26 -2.84 11.85
C ARG A 194 1.50 -3.53 10.52
N LEU A 195 2.22 -2.89 9.61
CA LEU A 195 2.65 -3.57 8.39
C LEU A 195 3.64 -4.69 8.71
N ARG A 196 4.52 -4.47 9.68
CA ARG A 196 5.50 -5.40 10.21
C ARG A 196 5.66 -5.22 11.72
N HIS A 197 6.11 -6.24 12.43
CA HIS A 197 6.27 -6.22 13.89
C HIS A 197 7.28 -5.17 14.37
N ASP A 198 8.36 -4.98 13.60
CA ASP A 198 9.48 -4.06 13.88
C ASP A 198 9.15 -2.57 13.64
N ARG A 199 8.01 -2.27 13.02
CA ARG A 199 7.63 -0.89 12.71
C ARG A 199 6.96 -0.21 13.91
N PRO A 200 7.31 1.05 14.23
CA PRO A 200 6.64 1.81 15.27
C PRO A 200 5.28 2.35 14.82
N ASP A 201 5.03 2.43 13.50
CA ASP A 201 3.80 2.94 12.93
C ASP A 201 2.76 1.83 12.66
N PHE A 202 1.55 2.24 12.31
CA PHE A 202 0.44 1.32 12.05
C PHE A 202 -0.22 1.56 10.69
N GLN A 203 -0.88 0.51 10.20
CA GLN A 203 -1.83 0.58 9.08
C GLN A 203 -3.25 0.80 9.58
N GLU A 204 -3.62 0.16 10.69
CA GLU A 204 -4.93 0.28 11.34
C GLU A 204 -4.75 0.30 12.85
N LEU A 205 -5.49 1.17 13.53
CA LEU A 205 -5.56 1.29 14.97
C LEU A 205 -7.02 1.42 15.38
N THR A 206 -7.45 0.57 16.30
CA THR A 206 -8.79 0.62 16.88
C THR A 206 -8.66 0.69 18.40
N LEU A 207 -9.12 1.80 18.97
CA LEU A 207 -9.19 2.00 20.41
C LEU A 207 -10.65 1.91 20.84
N ARG A 208 -10.98 0.92 21.65
CA ARG A 208 -12.33 0.69 22.17
C ARG A 208 -12.49 1.30 23.55
N LEU A 209 -13.55 2.08 23.71
CA LEU A 209 -13.97 2.78 24.92
C LEU A 209 -15.40 2.32 25.26
N PRO A 210 -15.88 2.49 26.50
CA PRO A 210 -17.15 1.89 26.97
C PRO A 210 -18.37 2.18 26.09
N ASP A 211 -18.45 3.38 25.50
CA ASP A 211 -19.55 3.83 24.65
C ASP A 211 -19.10 4.20 23.23
N ARG A 212 -17.81 4.04 22.88
CA ARG A 212 -17.23 4.55 21.63
C ARG A 212 -16.10 3.71 21.07
N VAL A 213 -15.94 3.76 19.75
CA VAL A 213 -14.79 3.18 19.05
C VAL A 213 -14.07 4.27 18.26
N VAL A 214 -12.79 4.48 18.58
CA VAL A 214 -11.89 5.35 17.81
C VAL A 214 -11.11 4.47 16.84
N LYS A 215 -11.55 4.46 15.59
CA LYS A 215 -10.90 3.70 14.51
C LYS A 215 -10.16 4.63 13.56
N VAL A 216 -8.84 4.48 13.48
CA VAL A 216 -7.99 5.20 12.52
C VAL A 216 -7.25 4.22 11.62
N HIS A 217 -7.19 4.49 10.33
CA HIS A 217 -6.61 3.58 9.35
C HIS A 217 -6.08 4.30 8.12
N ARG A 218 -5.05 3.70 7.50
CA ARG A 218 -4.41 4.16 6.26
C ARG A 218 -4.86 3.27 5.12
N VAL A 219 -5.57 3.84 4.15
CA VAL A 219 -5.91 3.15 2.90
C VAL A 219 -4.96 3.59 1.80
N PRO A 220 -4.12 2.69 1.25
CA PRO A 220 -3.31 3.00 0.08
C PRO A 220 -4.16 3.05 -1.19
N MET A 221 -4.82 4.18 -1.45
CA MET A 221 -5.66 4.37 -2.64
C MET A 221 -4.85 4.95 -3.81
N PHE A 222 -4.75 4.24 -4.93
CA PHE A 222 -4.09 4.70 -6.17
C PHE A 222 -2.67 5.27 -6.06
N GLY A 223 -1.95 4.97 -4.98
CA GLY A 223 -0.58 5.47 -4.75
C GLY A 223 -0.57 6.73 -3.89
N PHE A 224 -1.76 7.21 -3.56
CA PHE A 224 -2.04 8.08 -2.43
C PHE A 224 -2.20 7.24 -1.16
N ILE A 225 -2.03 7.93 -0.04
CA ILE A 225 -2.36 7.42 1.28
C ILE A 225 -3.54 8.26 1.72
N THR A 226 -4.69 7.62 1.88
CA THR A 226 -5.84 8.28 2.48
C THR A 226 -5.85 7.87 3.94
N GLU A 227 -5.61 8.84 4.81
CA GLU A 227 -5.73 8.69 6.25
C GLU A 227 -7.10 9.23 6.66
N ASN A 228 -7.85 8.46 7.44
CA ASN A 228 -9.09 8.94 8.03
C ASN A 228 -8.86 9.80 9.28
N TRP A 229 -7.60 10.14 9.59
CA TRP A 229 -7.23 11.05 10.66
C TRP A 229 -6.27 12.16 10.18
N LYS A 230 -6.02 13.15 11.04
CA LYS A 230 -5.10 14.27 10.81
C LYS A 230 -4.45 14.75 12.10
N ASP A 231 -3.42 15.60 11.94
CA ASP A 231 -2.75 16.38 12.97
C ASP A 231 -1.79 15.60 13.88
N VAL A 232 -1.71 14.28 13.72
CA VAL A 232 -0.71 13.43 14.37
C VAL A 232 -0.18 12.37 13.41
N GLU A 233 1.09 12.02 13.56
CA GLU A 233 1.76 11.00 12.76
C GLU A 233 1.60 9.62 13.41
N ALA A 234 1.51 8.54 12.61
CA ALA A 234 1.24 7.21 13.17
C ALA A 234 2.38 6.66 14.02
N ASP A 235 3.62 6.99 13.67
CA ASP A 235 4.84 6.67 14.41
C ASP A 235 4.97 7.45 15.72
N VAL A 236 4.12 8.47 15.96
CA VAL A 236 3.99 9.15 17.25
C VAL A 236 2.79 8.60 18.03
N LEU A 237 1.64 8.45 17.34
CA LEU A 237 0.38 8.03 17.96
C LEU A 237 0.43 6.60 18.50
N ALA A 238 1.02 5.65 17.77
CA ALA A 238 1.09 4.26 18.25
C ALA A 238 1.95 4.12 19.51
N PRO A 239 3.20 4.60 19.56
CA PRO A 239 4.00 4.54 20.78
C PRO A 239 3.33 5.23 21.97
N PHE A 240 2.73 6.40 21.75
CA PHE A 240 2.02 7.12 22.83
C PHE A 240 0.90 6.27 23.44
N LEU A 241 0.09 5.60 22.61
CA LEU A 241 -0.99 4.75 23.10
C LEU A 241 -0.48 3.45 23.74
N LEU A 242 0.59 2.87 23.23
CA LEU A 242 1.24 1.70 23.82
C LEU A 242 1.86 1.99 25.19
N GLU A 243 2.30 3.22 25.43
CA GLU A 243 2.84 3.63 26.72
C GLU A 243 1.73 3.76 27.78
N HIS A 244 0.56 4.30 27.41
CA HIS A 244 -0.47 4.67 28.38
C HIS A 244 -1.57 3.61 28.58
N VAL A 245 -1.87 2.78 27.58
CA VAL A 245 -2.91 1.75 27.71
C VAL A 245 -2.36 0.55 28.49
N PRO A 246 -3.10 -0.04 29.45
CA PRO A 246 -2.64 -1.25 30.16
C PRO A 246 -2.27 -2.40 29.20
N GLY A 247 -1.11 -3.03 29.42
CA GLY A 247 -0.53 -4.04 28.51
C GLY A 247 -1.42 -5.25 28.23
N ASP A 248 -2.22 -5.67 29.21
CA ASP A 248 -3.20 -6.75 29.09
C ASP A 248 -4.36 -6.44 28.11
N ARG A 249 -4.53 -5.16 27.77
CA ARG A 249 -5.56 -4.66 26.85
C ARG A 249 -5.01 -4.30 25.47
N GLN A 250 -3.70 -4.48 25.27
CA GLN A 250 -3.03 -4.21 24.01
C GLN A 250 -2.98 -5.46 23.13
N ARG A 251 -3.31 -5.31 21.85
CA ARG A 251 -3.18 -6.35 20.84
C ARG A 251 -2.45 -5.79 19.63
N VAL A 252 -1.18 -6.14 19.49
CA VAL A 252 -0.35 -5.73 18.36
C VAL A 252 -0.19 -6.92 17.41
N ARG A 253 -0.48 -6.69 16.12
CA ARG A 253 -0.37 -7.69 15.05
C ARG A 253 0.34 -7.09 13.84
N ALA A 254 1.00 -7.93 13.06
CA ALA A 254 1.61 -7.59 11.79
C ALA A 254 0.80 -8.13 10.62
N VAL A 255 0.77 -7.39 9.51
CA VAL A 255 0.08 -7.82 8.28
C VAL A 255 0.96 -8.71 7.40
N PHE A 256 2.27 -8.44 7.36
CA PHE A 256 3.19 -9.10 6.41
C PHE A 256 4.26 -9.99 7.04
N ASP A 257 4.41 -9.97 8.37
CA ASP A 257 5.31 -10.89 9.05
C ASP A 257 4.58 -12.18 9.45
N ALA A 258 5.37 -13.22 9.73
CA ALA A 258 4.85 -14.47 10.27
C ALA A 258 4.06 -14.18 11.57
N PRO A 259 2.88 -14.81 11.74
CA PRO A 259 2.08 -14.61 12.94
C PRO A 259 2.83 -15.15 14.16
N ARG A 260 2.85 -14.38 15.24
CA ARG A 260 3.46 -14.76 16.52
C ARG A 260 2.49 -15.49 17.44
N THR A 261 1.19 -15.37 17.17
CA THR A 261 0.14 -15.97 17.99
C THR A 261 -0.90 -16.65 17.11
N ARG A 262 -1.59 -17.65 17.68
CA ARG A 262 -2.71 -18.32 17.02
C ARG A 262 -3.83 -17.36 16.65
N HIS A 263 -4.08 -16.36 17.49
CA HIS A 263 -5.08 -15.32 17.20
C HIS A 263 -4.69 -14.48 15.98
N GLU A 264 -3.41 -14.09 15.89
CA GLU A 264 -2.87 -13.37 14.74
C GLU A 264 -2.94 -14.21 13.45
N TYR A 265 -2.63 -15.51 13.52
CA TYR A 265 -2.76 -16.43 12.37
C TYR A 265 -4.20 -16.48 11.85
N LYS A 266 -5.18 -16.69 12.74
CA LYS A 266 -6.61 -16.71 12.37
C LYS A 266 -7.04 -15.39 11.74
N TRP A 267 -6.64 -14.26 12.34
CA TRP A 267 -6.94 -12.94 11.81
C TRP A 267 -6.31 -12.73 10.42
N GLN A 268 -5.04 -13.10 10.23
CA GLN A 268 -4.36 -12.98 8.92
C GLN A 268 -5.06 -13.84 7.85
N MET A 269 -5.49 -15.06 8.20
CA MET A 269 -6.25 -15.92 7.29
C MET A 269 -7.61 -15.30 6.91
N GLU A 270 -8.37 -14.81 7.90
CA GLU A 270 -9.67 -14.15 7.67
C GLU A 270 -9.50 -12.89 6.81
N ALA A 271 -8.52 -12.04 7.13
CA ALA A 271 -8.22 -10.84 6.36
C ALA A 271 -7.79 -11.17 4.92
N ALA A 272 -6.95 -12.19 4.71
CA ALA A 272 -6.55 -12.64 3.38
C ALA A 272 -7.74 -13.17 2.57
N ARG A 273 -8.65 -13.92 3.20
CA ARG A 273 -9.89 -14.39 2.56
C ARG A 273 -10.81 -13.24 2.19
N GLU A 274 -11.03 -12.30 3.10
CA GLU A 274 -11.87 -11.13 2.86
C GLU A 274 -11.32 -10.28 1.71
N ARG A 275 -10.01 -10.03 1.68
CA ARG A 275 -9.35 -9.31 0.57
C ARG A 275 -9.48 -10.04 -0.76
N THR A 276 -9.37 -11.38 -0.76
CA THR A 276 -9.52 -12.19 -1.96
C THR A 276 -10.96 -12.10 -2.50
N ASN A 277 -11.96 -12.18 -1.62
CA ASN A 277 -13.37 -12.02 -1.96
C ASN A 277 -13.68 -10.60 -2.47
N ASN A 278 -13.14 -9.58 -1.80
CA ASN A 278 -13.31 -8.19 -2.21
C ASN A 278 -12.63 -7.91 -3.55
N ALA A 279 -11.44 -8.48 -3.79
CA ALA A 279 -10.75 -8.36 -5.07
C ALA A 279 -11.55 -8.99 -6.21
N TRP A 280 -12.22 -10.13 -5.97
CA TRP A 280 -13.15 -10.71 -6.93
C TRP A 280 -14.31 -9.76 -7.24
N SER A 281 -14.95 -9.18 -6.21
CA SER A 281 -16.00 -8.17 -6.39
C SER A 281 -15.51 -6.95 -7.17
N CYS A 282 -14.28 -6.50 -6.94
CA CYS A 282 -13.66 -5.43 -7.72
C CYS A 282 -13.39 -5.82 -9.18
N LEU A 283 -12.96 -7.07 -9.45
CA LEU A 283 -12.77 -7.57 -10.82
C LEU A 283 -14.10 -7.65 -11.56
N VAL A 284 -15.16 -8.14 -10.90
CA VAL A 284 -16.52 -8.15 -11.44
C VAL A 284 -17.01 -6.72 -11.71
N GLY A 285 -16.86 -5.82 -10.74
CA GLY A 285 -17.21 -4.40 -10.90
C GLY A 285 -16.44 -3.73 -12.05
N MET A 286 -15.16 -4.06 -12.23
CA MET A 286 -14.37 -3.57 -13.34
C MET A 286 -14.81 -4.17 -14.67
N GLY A 287 -15.16 -5.45 -14.72
CA GLY A 287 -15.79 -6.09 -15.87
C GLY A 287 -17.10 -5.42 -16.27
N ILE A 288 -17.94 -5.08 -15.28
CA ILE A 288 -19.17 -4.30 -15.49
C ILE A 288 -18.86 -2.89 -15.99
N CYS A 289 -17.87 -2.19 -15.42
CA CYS A 289 -17.46 -0.86 -15.90
C CYS A 289 -16.94 -0.92 -17.34
N ILE A 290 -16.17 -1.95 -17.70
CA ILE A 290 -15.70 -2.18 -19.07
C ILE A 290 -16.90 -2.46 -20.00
N ALA A 291 -17.81 -3.35 -19.60
CA ALA A 291 -19.01 -3.68 -20.37
C ALA A 291 -19.94 -2.48 -20.56
N LEU A 292 -20.18 -1.69 -19.50
CA LEU A 292 -20.93 -0.43 -19.56
C LEU A 292 -20.21 0.60 -20.43
N GLY A 293 -18.89 0.72 -20.33
CA GLY A 293 -18.09 1.58 -21.20
C GLY A 293 -18.20 1.17 -22.68
N LEU A 294 -18.24 -0.13 -22.96
CA LEU A 294 -18.47 -0.68 -24.31
C LEU A 294 -19.91 -0.50 -24.79
N ALA A 295 -20.92 -0.56 -23.91
CA ALA A 295 -22.31 -0.29 -24.27
C ALA A 295 -22.55 1.21 -24.49
N LEU A 296 -21.96 2.07 -23.66
CA LEU A 296 -21.97 3.53 -23.80
C LEU A 296 -21.19 3.99 -25.05
N TYR A 297 -20.17 3.23 -25.47
CA TYR A 297 -19.49 3.43 -26.76
C TYR A 297 -20.46 3.38 -27.94
N GLU A 298 -21.35 2.39 -27.94
CA GLU A 298 -22.37 2.27 -28.99
C GLU A 298 -23.41 3.40 -28.94
N ALA A 299 -23.69 3.94 -27.74
CA ALA A 299 -24.72 4.94 -27.55
C ALA A 299 -24.27 6.41 -27.72
N ILE A 300 -23.02 6.76 -27.36
CA ILE A 300 -22.58 8.17 -27.22
C ILE A 300 -21.52 8.56 -28.28
N GLY A 301 -20.97 7.60 -29.02
CA GLY A 301 -19.91 7.86 -30.00
C GLY A 301 -18.52 7.97 -29.36
N SER A 302 -17.49 8.01 -30.22
CA SER A 302 -16.10 7.66 -29.89
C SER A 302 -15.42 8.54 -28.84
N ASP A 303 -15.84 9.79 -28.63
CA ASP A 303 -15.05 10.77 -27.87
C ASP A 303 -15.16 10.62 -26.34
N GLY A 304 -16.25 10.03 -25.82
CA GLY A 304 -16.43 9.80 -24.37
C GLY A 304 -15.64 8.60 -23.85
N VAL A 305 -15.40 7.60 -24.69
CA VAL A 305 -14.88 6.28 -24.29
C VAL A 305 -13.37 6.28 -24.07
N PHE A 306 -12.63 7.14 -24.76
CA PHE A 306 -11.19 7.29 -24.52
C PHE A 306 -10.88 7.84 -23.14
N ARG A 307 -11.62 8.85 -22.70
CA ARG A 307 -11.43 9.43 -21.36
C ARG A 307 -11.71 8.38 -20.30
N PHE A 308 -12.73 7.55 -20.52
CA PHE A 308 -13.09 6.44 -19.64
C PHE A 308 -12.02 5.32 -19.64
N LEU A 309 -11.60 4.80 -20.79
CA LEU A 309 -10.60 3.71 -20.86
C LEU A 309 -9.21 4.14 -20.39
N ALA A 310 -8.80 5.37 -20.67
CA ALA A 310 -7.52 5.93 -20.20
C ALA A 310 -7.49 6.09 -18.67
N LEU A 311 -8.63 6.43 -18.06
CA LEU A 311 -8.78 6.40 -16.61
C LEU A 311 -8.77 4.95 -16.10
N MET A 312 -9.39 4.01 -16.81
CA MET A 312 -9.64 2.65 -16.30
C MET A 312 -8.45 1.67 -16.39
N CYS A 313 -7.60 1.76 -17.42
CA CYS A 313 -6.50 0.81 -17.64
C CYS A 313 -5.47 0.70 -16.49
N PRO A 314 -5.03 1.80 -15.84
CA PRO A 314 -4.14 1.72 -14.69
C PRO A 314 -4.74 0.93 -13.51
N PHE A 315 -6.07 0.87 -13.40
CA PHE A 315 -6.72 0.13 -12.33
C PHE A 315 -6.64 -1.39 -12.56
N GLY A 316 -6.92 -1.87 -13.77
CA GLY A 316 -6.90 -3.32 -14.07
C GLY A 316 -5.57 -3.99 -13.76
N ILE A 317 -4.46 -3.39 -14.20
CA ILE A 317 -3.10 -3.92 -13.96
C ILE A 317 -2.79 -3.94 -12.45
N ARG A 318 -3.19 -2.91 -11.72
CA ARG A 318 -2.91 -2.79 -10.29
C ARG A 318 -3.76 -3.74 -9.44
N PHE A 319 -5.03 -3.92 -9.77
CA PHE A 319 -5.90 -4.89 -9.11
C PHE A 319 -5.41 -6.33 -9.36
N GLY A 320 -4.97 -6.65 -10.58
CA GLY A 320 -4.35 -7.94 -10.87
C GLY A 320 -3.09 -8.22 -10.05
N ALA A 321 -2.20 -7.23 -9.91
CA ALA A 321 -1.00 -7.36 -9.08
C ALA A 321 -1.33 -7.55 -7.58
N MET A 322 -2.31 -6.79 -7.05
CA MET A 322 -2.76 -6.93 -5.66
C MET A 322 -3.41 -8.29 -5.41
N TYR A 323 -4.28 -8.76 -6.29
CA TYR A 323 -4.89 -10.08 -6.21
C TYR A 323 -3.83 -11.20 -6.22
N SER A 324 -2.82 -11.09 -7.09
CA SER A 324 -1.73 -12.07 -7.14
C SER A 324 -0.91 -12.10 -5.85
N GLN A 325 -0.64 -10.94 -5.23
CA GLN A 325 0.08 -10.87 -3.95
C GLN A 325 -0.71 -11.46 -2.80
N GLU A 326 -2.00 -11.14 -2.69
CA GLU A 326 -2.88 -11.67 -1.63
C GLU A 326 -3.08 -13.18 -1.76
N LYS A 327 -3.25 -13.69 -2.99
CA LYS A 327 -3.34 -15.14 -3.24
C LYS A 327 -2.05 -15.86 -2.87
N GLN A 328 -0.89 -15.24 -3.11
CA GLN A 328 0.39 -15.79 -2.69
C GLN A 328 0.52 -15.83 -1.16
N LEU A 329 0.13 -14.75 -0.47
CA LEU A 329 0.10 -14.71 1.00
C LEU A 329 -0.81 -15.81 1.56
N LEU A 330 -2.02 -15.95 1.02
CA LEU A 330 -2.97 -17.00 1.43
C LEU A 330 -2.35 -18.39 1.24
N SER A 331 -1.74 -18.66 0.08
CA SER A 331 -1.09 -19.95 -0.18
C SER A 331 0.10 -20.21 0.75
N GLN A 332 0.84 -19.18 1.16
CA GLN A 332 1.94 -19.30 2.11
C GLN A 332 1.43 -19.60 3.52
N LEU A 333 0.34 -18.96 3.95
CA LEU A 333 -0.31 -19.24 5.23
C LEU A 333 -0.89 -20.66 5.27
N GLU A 334 -1.56 -21.10 4.20
CA GLU A 334 -2.10 -22.46 4.09
C GLU A 334 -1.00 -23.53 4.06
N ALA A 335 0.14 -23.25 3.42
CA ALA A 335 1.28 -24.17 3.37
C ALA A 335 2.09 -24.21 4.68
N GLY A 336 2.10 -23.11 5.44
CA GLY A 336 2.85 -22.99 6.69
C GLY A 336 2.28 -23.80 7.86
N GLY A 337 1.03 -24.25 7.76
CA GLY A 337 0.31 -24.92 8.86
C GLY A 337 -0.07 -23.95 9.99
N GLU A 338 -1.03 -24.35 10.84
CA GLU A 338 -1.29 -23.61 12.06
C GLU A 338 -0.04 -23.71 12.95
N PRO A 339 0.49 -22.61 13.50
CA PRO A 339 1.63 -22.69 14.42
C PRO A 339 1.27 -23.65 15.55
N VAL A 340 1.94 -24.81 15.58
CA VAL A 340 1.78 -25.82 16.63
C VAL A 340 2.18 -25.15 17.95
N ASP A 341 1.51 -25.50 19.05
CA ASP A 341 1.55 -24.84 20.37
C ASP A 341 2.95 -24.71 21.05
N GLU A 342 4.06 -24.87 20.32
CA GLU A 342 5.44 -24.58 20.77
C GLU A 342 5.61 -23.14 21.31
N PHE A 343 4.72 -22.22 20.96
CA PHE A 343 4.74 -20.85 21.50
C PHE A 343 4.29 -20.75 22.97
N ALA A 344 3.56 -21.74 23.50
CA ALA A 344 3.18 -21.74 24.92
C ALA A 344 4.37 -22.07 25.85
N ALA A 345 5.43 -22.71 25.34
CA ALA A 345 6.58 -23.13 26.13
C ALA A 345 7.66 -22.04 26.32
N SER A 346 7.65 -20.96 25.52
CA SER A 346 8.68 -19.91 25.54
C SER A 346 8.23 -18.58 26.18
N ALA A 347 6.97 -18.46 26.61
CA ALA A 347 6.43 -17.26 27.25
C ALA A 347 6.37 -17.35 28.80
N SER A 348 6.91 -18.44 29.38
CA SER A 348 6.97 -18.66 30.83
C SER A 348 8.38 -18.61 31.42
N GLU A 349 9.37 -18.17 30.64
CA GLU A 349 10.72 -17.75 31.09
C GLU A 349 10.86 -16.25 30.88
#